data_AF-A0A7H4N7Z7-F1
#
_entry.id   AF-A0A7H4N7Z7-F1
#
_cell.length_a   1.000
_cell.length_b   1.000
_cell.length_c   1.000
_cell.angle_alpha   90.00
_cell.angle_beta   90.00
_cell.angle_gamma   90.00
#
_symmetry.space_group_name_H-M   'P 1'
#
loop_
_entity.id
_entity.type
_entity.pdbx_description
1 polymer ?
#
loop_
_entity_poly.entity_id
_entity_poly.type
_entity_poly.pdbx_seq_one_letter_code
_entity_poly.pdbx_strand_id
1 'polypeptide(L)' 'MPGVIREVNGDSITVDFNHPLAGRTVHFDVEVLEIDPALEG' A
#
# COMPACT_ATOMS: atom_id res chain seq x y z
N MET A 1 4.11 -3.20 -7.54
CA MET A 1 4.56 -2.74 -6.21
C MET A 1 6.01 -3.17 -6.02
N PRO A 2 6.95 -2.25 -5.81
CA PRO A 2 8.31 -2.60 -5.42
C PRO A 2 8.32 -3.05 -3.95
N GLY A 3 8.79 -4.26 -3.67
CA GLY A 3 9.06 -4.72 -2.31
C GLY A 3 10.48 -4.35 -1.88
N VAL A 4 10.69 -4.10 -0.59
CA VAL A 4 12.02 -3.77 -0.03
C VAL A 4 12.54 -5.00 0.72
N ILE A 5 13.77 -5.44 0.41
CA ILE A 5 14.40 -6.52 1.16
C ILE A 5 14.79 -6.00 2.56
N ARG A 6 14.22 -6.59 3.61
CA ARG A 6 14.55 -6.26 5.00
C ARG A 6 15.71 -7.05 5.53
N GLU A 7 15.79 -8.33 5.16
CA GLU A 7 16.83 -9.23 5.69
C GLU A 7 17.06 -10.40 4.74
N VAL A 8 18.30 -10.89 4.69
CA VAL A 8 18.69 -12.10 3.96
C VAL A 8 19.36 -13.06 4.95
N ASN A 9 18.74 -14.21 5.20
CA ASN A 9 19.21 -15.25 6.10
C ASN A 9 19.45 -16.54 5.33
N GLY A 10 20.68 -16.73 4.83
CA GLY A 10 21.05 -17.92 4.06
C GLY A 10 20.11 -18.11 2.86
N ASP A 11 19.28 -19.14 2.92
CA ASP A 11 18.31 -19.50 1.87
C ASP A 11 16.97 -18.73 1.95
N SER A 12 16.74 -17.92 2.99
CA SER A 12 15.49 -17.18 3.19
C SER A 12 15.69 -15.68 3.08
N ILE A 13 14.75 -15.00 2.42
CA ILE A 13 14.73 -13.53 2.27
C ILE A 13 13.44 -12.99 2.85
N THR A 14 13.57 -12.07 3.80
CA THR A 14 12.44 -11.31 4.34
C THR A 14 12.21 -10.09 3.48
N VAL A 15 11.04 -10.02 2.84
CA VAL A 15 10.64 -8.90 1.98
C VAL A 15 9.51 -8.14 2.63
N ASP A 16 9.69 -6.83 2.74
CA ASP A 16 8.69 -5.89 3.22
C ASP A 16 7.90 -5.34 2.04
N PHE A 17 6.58 -5.46 2.13
CA PHE A 17 5.64 -4.93 1.14
C PHE A 17 4.77 -3.80 1.73
N ASN A 18 5.18 -3.21 2.86
CA ASN A 18 4.43 -2.09 3.39
C ASN A 18 4.50 -0.90 2.43
N HIS A 19 3.41 -0.16 2.39
CA HIS A 19 3.39 1.09 1.63
C HIS A 19 4.44 2.06 2.21
N PRO A 20 5.10 2.91 1.40
CA PRO A 20 6.05 3.91 1.89
C PRO A 20 5.49 4.88 2.95
N LEU A 21 4.16 4.99 3.04
CA LEU A 21 3.46 5.81 4.04
C LEU A 21 2.95 5.01 5.25
N ALA A 22 3.26 3.72 5.36
CA ALA A 22 2.82 2.89 6.49
C ALA A 22 3.32 3.45 7.83
N GLY A 23 2.43 3.52 8.81
CA GLY A 23 2.73 4.05 10.15
C GLY A 23 2.83 5.58 10.25
N ARG A 24 2.58 6.33 9.16
CA ARG A 24 2.60 7.79 9.16
C ARG A 24 1.18 8.34 9.25
N THR A 25 0.96 9.38 10.07
CA THR A 25 -0.27 10.18 10.00
C THR A 25 -0.25 10.97 8.70
N VAL A 26 -1.25 10.74 7.86
CA VAL A 26 -1.35 11.30 6.52
C VAL A 26 -2.55 12.24 6.46
N HIS A 27 -2.33 13.46 5.98
CA HIS A 27 -3.38 14.43 5.70
C HIS A 27 -3.60 14.46 4.20
N PHE A 28 -4.81 14.16 3.77
CA PHE A 28 -5.21 14.21 2.36
C PHE A 28 -6.26 15.28 2.17
N ASP A 29 -6.08 16.06 1.12
CA ASP A 29 -7.12 16.89 0.54
C ASP A 29 -7.61 16.15 -0.71
N VAL A 30 -8.91 15.85 -0.77
CA VAL A 30 -9.48 14.99 -1.82
C VAL A 30 -10.70 15.69 -2.41
N GLU A 31 -10.77 15.69 -3.73
CA GLU A 31 -11.93 16.14 -4.50
C GLU A 31 -12.64 14.94 -5.13
N VAL A 32 -13.96 14.88 -5.01
CA VAL A 32 -14.77 13.83 -5.62
C VAL A 32 -15.11 14.25 -7.04
N LEU A 33 -14.54 13.55 -8.02
CA LEU A 33 -14.74 13.85 -9.44
C LEU A 33 -15.96 13.14 -10.03
N GLU A 34 -16.17 11.86 -9.67
CA GLU A 34 -17.25 11.03 -10.17
C GLU A 34 -17.53 9.88 -9.19
N ILE A 35 -18.77 9.38 -9.20
CA ILE A 35 -19.19 8.22 -8.40
C ILE A 35 -19.81 7.20 -9.36
N ASP A 36 -19.22 6.01 -9.43
CA ASP A 36 -19.81 4.87 -10.16
C ASP A 36 -20.82 4.17 -9.23
N PRO A 37 -22.10 4.11 -9.59
CA PRO A 37 -23.11 3.46 -8.76
C PRO A 37 -22.89 1.95 -8.77
N ALA A 38 -22.87 1.35 -7.58
CA ALA A 38 -22.77 -0.11 -7.47
C ALA A 38 -23.98 -0.76 -8.15
N LEU A 39 -23.71 -1.71 -9.05
CA LEU A 39 -24.75 -2.57 -9.63
C LEU A 39 -25.25 -3.52 -8.54
N GLU A 40 -26.43 -3.23 -7.99
CA GLU A 40 -27.16 -4.20 -7.16
C GLU A 40 -27.81 -5.24 -8.10
N GLY A 41 -27.32 -6.48 -8.02
CA GLY A 41 -27.83 -7.63 -8.77
C GLY A 41 -28.68 -8.56 -7.91
#